data_AF-A0A9P5CFN5-F1
#
_entry.id   AF-A0A9P5CFN5-F1
#
_cell.length_a   1.000
_cell.length_b   1.000
_cell.length_c   1.000
_cell.angle_alpha   90.00
_cell.angle_beta   90.00
_cell.angle_gamma   90.00
#
_symmetry.space_group_name_H-M   'P 1'
#
loop_
_entity.id
_entity.type
_entity.pdbx_description
1 polymer ?
#
loop_
_entity_poly.entity_id
_entity_poly.type
_entity_poly.pdbx_seq_one_letter_code
_entity_poly.pdbx_strand_id
1 'polypeptide(L)'
;MMGNPAWLPQPVQLHSSRAFVCDPLTAEQCAWYKQRWHYWYYNLESSYIADHVFALPTIAFFMCAIGTFIFGHFISGIFGYRRSRGPLLWRKLVAVVRYLSYRGFHVKSLKWNSAPVGILLLGLVGAIFFFCMDLIPQPYYWSSKIYGNSPALATRSGWLSLACMPFIFATASKSNWITLFTGVSYERLQVFHRWISYAFFVLALMHTFPFIVYHIRFNDMQHHFSSNLVFYWTGIVALIFQAWLTFASHSTIRWVAI
;
A
#
# COMPACT_ATOMS: atom_id res chain seq x y z
N MET A 1 -8.13 -6.76 43.67
CA MET A 1 -6.88 -6.06 43.31
C MET A 1 -7.03 -5.59 41.87
N MET A 2 -7.16 -4.27 41.68
CA MET A 2 -7.35 -3.66 40.36
C MET A 2 -6.10 -3.89 39.52
N GLY A 3 -6.21 -4.71 38.47
CA GLY A 3 -5.13 -4.98 37.54
C GLY A 3 -4.68 -3.68 36.90
N ASN A 4 -3.40 -3.39 37.05
CA ASN A 4 -2.73 -2.25 36.43
C ASN A 4 -3.13 -2.18 34.93
N PRO A 5 -3.73 -1.08 34.43
CA PRO A 5 -4.05 -0.90 33.01
C PRO A 5 -2.76 -0.58 32.25
N ALA A 6 -1.76 -1.45 32.36
CA ALA A 6 -0.55 -1.34 31.58
C ALA A 6 -0.91 -1.70 30.12
N TRP A 7 -1.24 -0.67 29.35
CA TRP A 7 -1.41 -0.65 27.89
C TRP A 7 -0.24 -1.27 27.11
N LEU A 8 0.91 -1.48 27.75
CA LEU A 8 2.11 -2.11 27.23
C LEU A 8 2.68 -2.98 28.36
N PRO A 9 2.55 -4.32 28.28
CA PRO A 9 3.11 -5.21 29.27
C PRO A 9 4.63 -5.03 29.32
N GLN A 10 5.18 -4.86 30.52
CA GLN A 10 6.61 -4.71 30.75
C GLN A 10 7.24 -6.07 31.08
N PRO A 11 8.47 -6.34 30.62
CA PRO A 11 9.31 -5.47 29.78
C PRO A 11 8.85 -5.44 28.32
N VAL A 12 8.98 -4.27 27.67
CA VAL A 12 8.75 -4.14 26.23
C VAL A 12 9.76 -5.00 25.48
N GLN A 13 9.27 -6.03 24.81
CA GLN A 13 10.08 -6.87 23.94
C GLN A 13 10.29 -6.15 22.61
N LEU A 14 11.55 -5.81 22.29
CA LEU A 14 11.92 -5.23 20.98
C LEU A 14 12.03 -6.29 19.88
N HIS A 15 11.98 -7.57 20.26
CA HIS A 15 11.86 -8.69 19.34
C HIS A 15 10.52 -9.39 19.54
N SER A 16 9.82 -9.68 18.45
CA SER A 16 8.70 -10.61 18.45
C SER A 16 9.03 -11.72 17.48
N SER A 17 9.03 -12.96 17.94
CA SER A 17 9.11 -14.13 17.09
C SER A 17 7.76 -14.85 17.15
N ARG A 18 7.13 -14.98 15.98
CA ARG A 18 6.02 -15.92 15.81
C ARG A 18 6.57 -17.10 15.01
N ALA A 19 7.31 -17.96 15.70
CA ALA A 19 7.77 -19.21 15.10
C ALA A 19 6.55 -20.11 14.88
N PHE A 20 6.31 -20.49 13.62
CA PHE A 20 5.21 -21.38 13.30
C PHE A 20 5.63 -22.83 13.50
N VAL A 21 4.84 -23.55 14.28
CA VAL A 21 4.95 -24.99 14.46
C VAL A 21 3.79 -25.64 13.70
N CYS A 22 4.05 -26.72 12.97
CA CYS A 22 3.01 -27.40 12.20
C CYS A 22 1.93 -28.05 13.08
N ASP A 23 2.15 -28.26 14.37
CA ASP A 23 1.20 -28.89 15.28
C ASP A 23 0.01 -27.94 15.56
N PRO A 24 -1.28 -28.35 15.44
CA PRO A 24 -1.83 -29.70 15.24
C PRO A 24 -2.21 -30.06 13.79
N LEU A 25 -1.62 -29.40 12.78
CA LEU A 25 -1.88 -29.71 11.37
C LEU A 25 -1.27 -31.04 10.96
N THR A 26 -1.96 -31.76 10.07
CA THR A 26 -1.38 -32.91 9.37
C THR A 26 -0.22 -32.46 8.47
N ALA A 27 0.65 -33.39 8.05
CA ALA A 27 1.76 -33.08 7.16
C ALA A 27 1.30 -32.41 5.85
N GLU A 28 0.18 -32.86 5.28
CA GLU A 28 -0.44 -32.28 4.08
C GLU A 28 -0.98 -30.87 4.32
N GLN A 29 -1.69 -30.66 5.44
CA GLN A 29 -2.21 -29.34 5.82
C GLN A 29 -1.06 -28.36 6.09
N CYS A 30 0.02 -28.81 6.72
CA CYS A 30 1.18 -27.97 6.94
C CYS A 30 1.90 -27.64 5.63
N ALA A 31 2.04 -28.60 4.71
CA ALA A 31 2.63 -28.36 3.38
C ALA A 31 1.78 -27.36 2.56
N TRP A 32 0.46 -27.50 2.60
CA TRP A 32 -0.47 -26.55 1.98
C TRP A 32 -0.37 -25.16 2.60
N TYR A 33 -0.29 -25.07 3.92
CA TYR A 33 -0.17 -23.80 4.64
C TYR A 33 1.17 -23.09 4.37
N LYS A 34 2.25 -23.86 4.14
CA LYS A 34 3.58 -23.33 3.82
C LYS A 34 3.74 -22.86 2.37
N GLN A 35 2.70 -22.94 1.54
CA GLN A 35 2.73 -22.39 0.19
C GLN A 35 2.90 -20.86 0.20
N ARG A 36 3.50 -20.33 -0.87
CA ARG A 36 3.91 -18.92 -1.00
C ARG A 36 2.83 -17.89 -0.60
N TRP A 37 1.58 -18.17 -0.92
CA TRP A 37 0.45 -17.24 -0.72
C TRP A 37 -0.28 -17.46 0.61
N HIS A 38 0.02 -18.54 1.32
CA HIS A 38 -0.67 -18.96 2.55
C HIS A 38 0.19 -18.81 3.81
N TYR A 39 1.50 -18.67 3.66
CA TYR A 39 2.44 -18.69 4.78
C TYR A 39 2.85 -17.27 5.19
N TRP A 40 2.64 -16.92 6.46
CA TRP A 40 2.83 -15.55 6.98
C TRP A 40 3.81 -15.47 8.15
N TYR A 41 4.34 -16.60 8.59
CA TYR A 41 5.14 -16.71 9.80
C TYR A 41 6.64 -16.72 9.52
N TYR A 42 7.40 -16.41 10.56
CA TYR A 42 8.86 -16.43 10.53
C TYR A 42 9.39 -17.85 10.28
N ASN A 43 10.46 -17.98 9.48
CA ASN A 43 11.29 -19.18 9.43
C ASN A 43 12.75 -18.81 9.77
N LEU A 44 13.56 -19.78 10.23
CA LEU A 44 14.94 -19.53 10.65
C LEU A 44 15.88 -19.11 9.50
N GLU A 45 15.43 -19.23 8.25
CA GLU A 45 16.22 -18.99 7.04
C GLU A 45 15.83 -17.69 6.32
N SER A 46 14.73 -17.04 6.69
CA SER A 46 14.18 -15.82 6.07
C SER A 46 13.31 -15.02 7.06
N SER A 47 13.33 -13.69 6.95
CA SER A 47 12.40 -12.82 7.70
C SER A 47 10.92 -13.12 7.38
N TYR A 48 9.99 -12.34 7.91
CA TYR A 48 8.53 -12.55 7.95
C TYR A 48 7.81 -12.77 6.59
N ILE A 49 8.10 -13.82 5.81
CA ILE A 49 7.64 -14.22 4.45
C ILE A 49 6.47 -13.44 3.82
N ALA A 50 5.36 -13.17 4.50
CA ALA A 50 4.34 -12.24 4.03
C ALA A 50 4.89 -10.83 3.69
N ASP A 51 5.89 -10.32 4.43
CA ASP A 51 6.61 -9.09 4.13
C ASP A 51 7.34 -9.18 2.78
N HIS A 52 8.03 -10.29 2.52
CA HIS A 52 8.74 -10.56 1.28
C HIS A 52 7.80 -10.75 0.08
N VAL A 53 6.59 -11.25 0.31
CA VAL A 53 5.61 -11.52 -0.74
C VAL A 53 4.75 -10.30 -1.05
N PHE A 54 4.40 -9.48 -0.06
CA PHE A 54 3.46 -8.37 -0.24
C PHE A 54 4.10 -6.99 -0.02
N ALA A 55 4.83 -6.79 1.07
CA ALA A 55 5.38 -5.47 1.39
C ALA A 55 6.59 -5.10 0.49
N LEU A 56 7.58 -5.99 0.36
CA LEU A 56 8.77 -5.70 -0.45
C LEU A 56 8.46 -5.48 -1.93
N PRO A 57 7.59 -6.26 -2.60
CA PRO A 57 7.22 -6.00 -3.98
C PRO A 57 6.48 -4.67 -4.14
N THR A 58 5.69 -4.26 -3.14
CA THR A 58 5.03 -2.95 -3.13
C THR A 58 6.04 -1.81 -3.02
N ILE A 59 7.04 -1.94 -2.12
CA ILE A 59 8.15 -0.98 -2.03
C ILE A 59 8.92 -0.94 -3.35
N ALA A 60 9.25 -2.10 -3.91
CA ALA A 60 9.95 -2.20 -5.18
C ALA A 60 9.15 -1.55 -6.32
N PHE A 61 7.84 -1.75 -6.36
CA PHE A 61 6.95 -1.11 -7.33
C PHE A 61 7.06 0.43 -7.27
N PHE A 62 6.97 1.01 -6.08
CA PHE A 62 7.13 2.45 -5.89
C PHE A 62 8.55 2.94 -6.24
N MET A 63 9.58 2.20 -5.83
CA MET A 63 10.98 2.55 -6.13
C MET A 63 11.28 2.46 -7.62
N CYS A 64 10.75 1.47 -8.33
CA CYS A 64 10.85 1.37 -9.78
C CYS A 64 10.15 2.56 -10.45
N ALA A 65 8.93 2.91 -10.01
CA ALA A 65 8.22 4.07 -10.54
C ALA A 65 9.05 5.36 -10.36
N ILE A 66 9.55 5.63 -9.14
CA ILE A 66 10.43 6.78 -8.87
C ILE A 66 11.70 6.70 -9.72
N GLY A 67 12.32 5.53 -9.83
CA GLY A 67 13.52 5.28 -10.64
C GLY A 67 13.32 5.62 -12.11
N THR A 68 12.15 5.33 -12.70
CA THR A 68 11.86 5.72 -14.08
C THR A 68 11.84 7.24 -14.28
N PHE A 69 11.33 8.00 -13.30
CA PHE A 69 11.35 9.46 -13.34
C PHE A 69 12.75 10.03 -13.12
N ILE A 70 13.52 9.46 -12.19
CA ILE A 70 14.92 9.83 -11.97
C ILE A 70 15.71 9.65 -13.27
N PHE A 71 15.63 8.45 -13.87
CA PHE A 71 16.32 8.14 -15.12
C PHE A 71 15.89 9.08 -16.26
N GLY A 72 14.59 9.34 -16.39
CA GLY A 72 14.06 10.31 -17.35
C GLY A 72 14.57 11.74 -17.14
N HIS A 73 14.74 12.17 -15.89
CA HIS A 73 15.28 13.48 -15.54
C HIS A 73 16.76 13.60 -15.92
N PHE A 74 17.58 12.62 -15.54
CA PHE A 74 19.00 12.57 -15.88
C PHE A 74 19.24 12.54 -17.40
N ILE A 75 18.51 11.68 -18.13
CA ILE A 75 18.59 11.65 -19.60
C ILE A 75 18.20 12.99 -20.20
N SER A 76 17.11 13.60 -19.72
CA SER A 76 16.66 14.90 -20.24
C SER A 76 17.68 16.01 -19.99
N GLY A 77 18.38 15.98 -18.86
CA GLY A 77 19.47 16.91 -18.56
C GLY A 77 20.69 16.73 -19.47
N ILE A 78 21.12 15.48 -19.68
CA ILE A 78 22.32 15.17 -20.49
C ILE A 78 22.06 15.39 -21.99
N PHE A 79 20.92 14.91 -22.50
CA PHE A 79 20.61 14.91 -23.93
C PHE A 79 19.78 16.13 -24.38
N GLY A 80 19.11 16.83 -23.46
CA GLY A 80 18.30 18.01 -23.78
C GLY A 80 19.09 19.20 -24.29
N TYR A 81 20.40 19.28 -23.99
CA TYR A 81 21.29 20.33 -24.49
C TYR A 81 21.73 20.10 -25.95
N ARG A 82 21.70 18.85 -26.45
CA ARG A 82 22.06 18.56 -27.83
C ARG A 82 20.87 18.81 -28.74
N ARG A 83 20.84 20.00 -29.37
CA ARG A 83 19.95 20.39 -30.49
C ARG A 83 20.14 19.54 -31.77
N SER A 84 20.77 18.37 -31.67
CA SER A 84 20.93 17.45 -32.79
C SER A 84 19.62 16.72 -33.02
N ARG A 85 19.13 16.86 -34.25
CA ARG A 85 17.94 16.21 -34.80
C ARG A 85 18.18 14.70 -34.91
N GLY A 86 18.10 13.97 -33.79
CA GLY A 86 18.33 12.52 -33.70
C GLY A 86 17.48 11.67 -34.67
N PRO A 87 17.72 10.34 -34.75
CA PRO A 87 17.09 9.44 -35.72
C PRO A 87 15.55 9.43 -35.62
N LEU A 88 14.87 9.06 -36.72
CA LEU A 88 13.40 9.15 -36.83
C LEU A 88 12.66 8.42 -35.69
N LEU A 89 13.13 7.23 -35.30
CA LEU A 89 12.57 6.46 -34.20
C LEU A 89 12.70 7.20 -32.86
N TRP A 90 13.85 7.83 -32.59
CA TRP A 90 14.06 8.64 -31.40
C TRP A 90 13.10 9.82 -31.33
N ARG A 91 12.84 10.50 -32.45
CA ARG A 91 11.87 11.61 -32.50
C ARG A 91 10.44 11.14 -32.23
N LYS A 92 10.04 9.98 -32.79
CA LYS A 92 8.73 9.38 -32.53
C LYS A 92 8.58 9.01 -31.05
N LEU A 93 9.58 8.39 -30.45
CA LEU A 93 9.59 8.06 -29.01
C LEU A 93 9.49 9.31 -28.13
N VAL A 94 10.29 10.34 -28.40
CA VAL A 94 10.24 11.62 -27.67
C VAL A 94 8.87 12.28 -27.83
N ALA A 95 8.27 12.24 -29.02
CA ALA A 95 6.93 12.77 -29.25
C ALA A 95 5.86 12.03 -28.45
N VAL A 96 5.93 10.69 -28.38
CA VAL A 96 5.03 9.86 -27.56
C VAL A 96 5.21 10.15 -26.07
N VAL A 97 6.45 10.20 -25.57
CA VAL A 97 6.74 10.51 -24.16
C VAL A 97 6.19 11.89 -23.82
N ARG A 98 6.44 12.91 -24.65
CA ARG A 98 5.87 14.26 -24.46
C ARG A 98 4.35 14.24 -24.46
N TYR A 99 3.73 13.52 -25.39
CA TYR A 99 2.28 13.38 -25.43
C TYR A 99 1.75 12.80 -24.11
N LEU A 100 2.33 11.70 -23.62
CA LEU A 100 1.94 11.08 -22.35
C LEU A 100 2.18 12.00 -21.15
N SER A 101 3.28 12.76 -21.14
CA SER A 101 3.63 13.67 -20.04
C SER A 101 2.79 14.94 -19.98
N TYR A 102 2.30 15.45 -21.12
CA TYR A 102 1.61 16.75 -21.19
C TYR A 102 0.11 16.66 -21.49
N ARG A 103 -0.38 15.60 -22.15
CA ARG A 103 -1.78 15.53 -22.56
C ARG A 103 -2.68 15.27 -21.35
N GLY A 104 -3.40 16.29 -20.89
CA GLY A 104 -4.57 16.15 -20.02
C GLY A 104 -5.87 16.29 -20.82
N PHE A 105 -6.97 15.80 -20.26
CA PHE A 105 -8.32 15.96 -20.79
C PHE A 105 -9.15 16.84 -19.85
N HIS A 106 -9.90 17.78 -20.42
CA HIS A 106 -10.87 18.56 -19.66
C HIS A 106 -12.26 17.98 -19.84
N VAL A 107 -12.82 17.41 -18.78
CA VAL A 107 -14.17 16.85 -18.78
C VAL A 107 -15.15 17.95 -18.36
N LYS A 108 -15.76 18.62 -19.34
CA LYS A 108 -16.65 19.77 -19.14
C LYS A 108 -17.83 19.47 -18.19
N SER A 109 -18.41 18.27 -18.29
CA SER A 109 -19.56 17.83 -17.47
C SER A 109 -19.24 17.81 -15.97
N LEU A 110 -17.99 17.50 -15.60
CA LEU A 110 -17.53 17.43 -14.22
C LEU A 110 -16.71 18.66 -13.79
N LYS A 111 -16.55 19.66 -14.68
CA LYS A 111 -15.62 20.80 -14.53
C LYS A 111 -14.22 20.34 -14.05
N TRP A 112 -13.79 19.15 -14.50
CA TRP A 112 -12.61 18.48 -13.97
C TRP A 112 -11.50 18.39 -15.02
N ASN A 113 -10.29 18.79 -14.61
CA ASN A 113 -9.07 18.60 -15.41
C ASN A 113 -8.40 17.29 -15.00
N SER A 114 -8.25 16.37 -15.95
CA SER A 114 -7.54 15.12 -15.71
C SER A 114 -6.04 15.36 -15.53
N ALA A 115 -5.39 14.49 -14.76
CA ALA A 115 -3.94 14.37 -14.80
C ALA A 115 -3.48 13.98 -16.22
N PRO A 116 -2.21 14.24 -16.58
CA PRO A 116 -1.63 13.77 -17.84
C PRO A 116 -1.84 12.26 -18.06
N VAL A 117 -2.04 11.83 -19.30
CA VAL A 117 -2.31 10.43 -19.65
C VAL A 117 -1.29 9.46 -19.07
N GLY A 118 0.01 9.80 -19.12
CA GLY A 118 1.05 8.95 -18.55
C GLY A 118 0.91 8.76 -17.04
N ILE A 119 0.47 9.80 -16.32
CA ILE A 119 0.20 9.70 -14.88
C ILE A 119 -1.04 8.84 -14.63
N LEU A 120 -2.11 9.00 -15.42
CA LEU A 120 -3.31 8.15 -15.32
C LEU A 120 -2.98 6.67 -15.60
N LEU A 121 -2.15 6.38 -16.59
CA LEU A 121 -1.68 5.03 -16.88
C LEU A 121 -0.88 4.45 -15.72
N LEU A 122 0.00 5.24 -15.11
CA LEU A 122 0.75 4.80 -13.93
C LEU A 122 -0.19 4.52 -12.75
N GLY A 123 -1.23 5.34 -12.55
CA GLY A 123 -2.29 5.09 -11.58
C GLY A 123 -3.06 3.81 -11.87
N LEU A 124 -3.39 3.53 -13.14
CA LEU A 124 -4.04 2.29 -13.56
C LEU A 124 -3.16 1.07 -13.30
N VAL A 125 -1.87 1.13 -13.64
CA VAL A 125 -0.91 0.05 -13.35
C VAL A 125 -0.82 -0.20 -11.84
N GLY A 126 -0.77 0.86 -11.03
CA GLY A 126 -0.79 0.75 -9.58
C GLY A 126 -2.08 0.10 -9.06
N ALA A 127 -3.25 0.51 -9.57
CA ALA A 127 -4.51 -0.10 -9.19
C ALA A 127 -4.56 -1.60 -9.54
N ILE A 128 -4.16 -1.96 -10.77
CA ILE A 128 -4.05 -3.36 -11.20
C ILE A 128 -3.11 -4.12 -10.27
N PHE A 129 -1.93 -3.57 -9.97
CA PHE A 129 -0.97 -4.20 -9.05
C PHE A 129 -1.60 -4.49 -7.68
N PHE A 130 -2.21 -3.48 -7.03
CA PHE A 130 -2.82 -3.67 -5.70
C PHE A 130 -3.98 -4.66 -5.73
N PHE A 131 -4.90 -4.55 -6.69
CA PHE A 131 -6.02 -5.50 -6.81
C PHE A 131 -5.53 -6.93 -7.12
N CYS A 132 -4.54 -7.08 -7.99
CA CYS A 132 -3.96 -8.38 -8.28
C CYS A 132 -3.28 -8.98 -7.06
N MET A 133 -2.45 -8.22 -6.35
CA MET A 133 -1.72 -8.71 -5.17
C MET A 133 -2.64 -9.03 -3.99
N ASP A 134 -3.76 -8.31 -3.85
CA ASP A 134 -4.68 -8.50 -2.72
C ASP A 134 -5.78 -9.52 -3.02
N LEU A 135 -6.37 -9.51 -4.23
CA LEU A 135 -7.54 -10.35 -4.56
C LEU A 135 -7.22 -11.63 -5.34
N ILE A 136 -6.14 -11.72 -6.11
CA ILE A 136 -5.85 -12.99 -6.83
C ILE A 136 -5.44 -14.10 -5.86
N PRO A 137 -4.58 -13.87 -4.85
CA PRO A 137 -4.19 -14.95 -3.96
C PRO A 137 -5.40 -15.50 -3.19
N GLN A 138 -5.47 -16.81 -3.06
CA GLN A 138 -6.45 -17.51 -2.23
C GLN A 138 -5.73 -18.19 -1.07
N PRO A 139 -6.42 -18.56 0.02
CA PRO A 139 -7.82 -18.23 0.34
C PRO A 139 -8.00 -16.81 0.89
N TYR A 140 -9.21 -16.27 0.91
CA TYR A 140 -9.50 -15.00 1.63
C TYR A 140 -9.68 -15.18 3.14
N TYR A 141 -10.33 -16.26 3.55
CA TYR A 141 -10.60 -16.62 4.93
C TYR A 141 -10.12 -18.04 5.20
N TRP A 142 -9.65 -18.30 6.41
CA TRP A 142 -9.34 -19.67 6.81
C TRP A 142 -10.61 -20.49 6.98
N SER A 143 -10.52 -21.77 6.65
CA SER A 143 -11.59 -22.73 6.90
C SER A 143 -11.72 -23.07 8.40
N SER A 144 -10.61 -22.99 9.14
CA SER A 144 -10.52 -23.29 10.57
C SER A 144 -9.51 -22.39 11.26
N LYS A 145 -9.69 -22.13 12.56
CA LYS A 145 -8.77 -21.32 13.39
C LYS A 145 -7.39 -21.93 13.58
N ILE A 146 -7.21 -23.21 13.26
CA ILE A 146 -5.91 -23.90 13.33
C ILE A 146 -4.83 -23.24 12.44
N TYR A 147 -5.24 -22.54 11.37
CA TYR A 147 -4.33 -21.81 10.48
C TYR A 147 -3.99 -20.40 10.97
N GLY A 148 -4.59 -19.97 12.09
CA GLY A 148 -4.38 -18.67 12.70
C GLY A 148 -5.69 -17.89 12.92
N ASN A 149 -5.59 -16.88 13.78
CA ASN A 149 -6.68 -15.97 14.09
C ASN A 149 -6.76 -14.76 13.14
N SER A 150 -5.73 -14.54 12.32
CA SER A 150 -5.71 -13.44 11.34
C SER A 150 -6.10 -13.95 9.95
N PRO A 151 -7.21 -13.49 9.35
CA PRO A 151 -7.63 -13.94 8.04
C PRO A 151 -6.59 -13.61 6.96
N ALA A 152 -6.42 -14.50 5.98
CA ALA A 152 -5.45 -14.35 4.90
C ALA A 152 -5.60 -13.03 4.11
N LEU A 153 -6.83 -12.61 3.80
CA LEU A 153 -7.06 -11.33 3.10
C LEU A 153 -6.66 -10.13 3.96
N ALA A 154 -6.95 -10.17 5.26
CA ALA A 154 -6.59 -9.08 6.16
C ALA A 154 -5.08 -8.94 6.31
N THR A 155 -4.35 -10.06 6.41
CA THR A 155 -2.90 -10.01 6.57
C THR A 155 -2.23 -9.44 5.33
N ARG A 156 -2.67 -9.81 4.12
CA ARG A 156 -2.20 -9.27 2.84
C ARG A 156 -2.34 -7.76 2.74
N SER A 157 -3.58 -7.31 2.83
CA SER A 157 -3.95 -5.90 2.73
C SER A 157 -3.25 -5.07 3.80
N GLY A 158 -3.04 -5.61 5.00
CA GLY A 158 -2.23 -5.00 6.06
C GLY A 158 -0.77 -4.75 5.63
N TRP A 159 -0.09 -5.74 5.06
CA TRP A 159 1.29 -5.58 4.57
C TRP A 159 1.40 -4.65 3.36
N LEU A 160 0.46 -4.75 2.42
CA LEU A 160 0.39 -3.84 1.27
C LEU A 160 0.18 -2.38 1.74
N SER A 161 -0.72 -2.18 2.71
CA SER A 161 -0.99 -0.87 3.31
C SER A 161 0.24 -0.32 4.04
N LEU A 162 0.90 -1.14 4.85
CA LEU A 162 2.12 -0.73 5.56
C LEU A 162 3.22 -0.29 4.60
N ALA A 163 3.37 -0.97 3.46
CA ALA A 163 4.36 -0.62 2.44
C ALA A 163 4.09 0.72 1.74
N CYS A 164 2.85 1.22 1.75
CA CYS A 164 2.51 2.54 1.21
C CYS A 164 2.98 3.69 2.11
N MET A 165 3.01 3.49 3.44
CA MET A 165 3.31 4.53 4.43
C MET A 165 4.55 5.38 4.13
N PRO A 166 5.75 4.82 3.89
CA PRO A 166 6.95 5.64 3.64
C PRO A 166 6.77 6.57 2.43
N PHE A 167 6.05 6.14 1.40
CA PHE A 167 5.83 6.93 0.18
C PHE A 167 4.75 8.00 0.38
N ILE A 168 3.74 7.73 1.19
CA ILE A 168 2.74 8.74 1.59
C ILE A 168 3.46 9.91 2.25
N PHE A 169 4.32 9.64 3.24
CA PHE A 169 5.08 10.69 3.92
C PHE A 169 6.09 11.38 2.99
N ALA A 170 6.83 10.61 2.19
CA ALA A 170 7.83 11.16 1.29
C ALA A 170 7.24 12.07 0.19
N THR A 171 5.98 11.85 -0.21
CA THR A 171 5.28 12.67 -1.22
C THR A 171 4.46 13.81 -0.62
N ALA A 172 4.32 13.88 0.71
CA ALA A 172 3.50 14.88 1.39
C ALA A 172 4.17 16.26 1.50
N SER A 173 5.50 16.32 1.64
CA SER A 173 6.20 17.57 1.95
C SER A 173 6.54 18.41 0.71
N LYS A 174 6.51 19.74 0.85
CA LYS A 174 6.94 20.69 -0.19
C LYS A 174 8.45 20.62 -0.46
N SER A 175 9.23 20.36 0.57
CA SER A 175 10.65 20.02 0.46
C SER A 175 10.77 18.51 0.55
N ASN A 176 10.97 17.85 -0.59
CA ASN A 176 11.15 16.41 -0.65
C ASN A 176 12.31 16.03 -1.59
N TRP A 177 13.08 15.02 -1.18
CA TRP A 177 14.21 14.49 -1.95
C TRP A 177 13.77 13.93 -3.31
N ILE A 178 12.53 13.45 -3.42
CA ILE A 178 11.98 12.93 -4.68
C ILE A 178 11.98 14.02 -5.75
N THR A 179 11.57 15.25 -5.43
CA THR A 179 11.56 16.42 -6.32
C THR A 179 12.97 16.74 -6.78
N LEU A 180 13.95 16.69 -5.86
CA LEU A 180 15.35 16.95 -6.17
C LEU A 180 15.90 15.99 -7.23
N PHE A 181 15.63 14.69 -7.11
CA PHE A 181 16.18 13.68 -8.04
C PHE A 181 15.35 13.46 -9.31
N THR A 182 14.04 13.66 -9.24
CA THR A 182 13.13 13.43 -10.39
C THR A 182 12.85 14.70 -11.20
N GLY A 183 13.13 15.88 -10.66
CA GLY A 183 12.72 17.17 -11.24
C GLY A 183 11.20 17.34 -11.37
N VAL A 184 10.41 16.47 -10.75
CA VAL A 184 8.93 16.53 -10.76
C VAL A 184 8.48 17.52 -9.69
N SER A 185 7.68 18.52 -10.08
CA SER A 185 7.21 19.54 -9.15
C SER A 185 6.31 18.97 -8.06
N TYR A 186 6.27 19.67 -6.92
CA TYR A 186 5.45 19.29 -5.77
C TYR A 186 3.97 19.09 -6.13
N GLU A 187 3.40 19.95 -6.98
CA GLU A 187 1.99 19.87 -7.38
C GLU A 187 1.66 18.57 -8.10
N ARG A 188 2.63 18.03 -8.86
CA ARG A 188 2.50 16.74 -9.54
C ARG A 188 2.68 15.58 -8.56
N LEU A 189 3.60 15.69 -7.61
CA LEU A 189 3.79 14.71 -6.54
C LEU A 189 2.56 14.60 -5.62
N GLN A 190 1.85 15.70 -5.40
CA GLN A 190 0.61 15.71 -4.62
C GLN A 190 -0.52 14.88 -5.24
N VAL A 191 -0.51 14.66 -6.56
CA VAL A 191 -1.45 13.73 -7.20
C VAL A 191 -1.15 12.30 -6.74
N PHE A 192 0.13 11.91 -6.71
CA PHE A 192 0.56 10.60 -6.23
C PHE A 192 0.30 10.44 -4.73
N HIS A 193 0.62 11.44 -3.92
CA HIS A 193 0.31 11.43 -2.48
C HIS A 193 -1.17 11.09 -2.24
N ARG A 194 -2.09 11.77 -2.95
CA ARG A 194 -3.53 11.53 -2.82
C ARG A 194 -3.93 10.13 -3.27
N TRP A 195 -3.42 9.65 -4.40
CA TRP A 195 -3.76 8.32 -4.92
C TRP A 195 -3.21 7.19 -4.06
N ILE A 196 -1.99 7.32 -3.53
CA ILE A 196 -1.40 6.36 -2.60
C ILE A 196 -2.20 6.37 -1.29
N SER A 197 -2.61 7.53 -0.79
CA SER A 197 -3.49 7.63 0.38
C SER A 197 -4.85 6.97 0.16
N TYR A 198 -5.41 7.03 -1.05
CA TYR A 198 -6.63 6.30 -1.41
C TYR A 198 -6.42 4.79 -1.43
N ALA A 199 -5.34 4.32 -2.05
CA ALA A 199 -4.98 2.90 -2.04
C ALA A 199 -4.76 2.40 -0.61
N PHE A 200 -4.00 3.14 0.20
CA PHE A 200 -3.76 2.87 1.61
C PHE A 200 -5.06 2.78 2.42
N PHE A 201 -6.01 3.69 2.19
CA PHE A 201 -7.30 3.66 2.85
C PHE A 201 -8.13 2.43 2.44
N VAL A 202 -8.21 2.11 1.14
CA VAL A 202 -8.92 0.91 0.66
C VAL A 202 -8.30 -0.36 1.24
N LEU A 203 -6.97 -0.47 1.25
CA LEU A 203 -6.26 -1.60 1.86
C LEU A 203 -6.48 -1.67 3.37
N ALA A 204 -6.56 -0.53 4.07
CA ALA A 204 -6.91 -0.50 5.49
C ALA A 204 -8.33 -1.02 5.75
N LEU A 205 -9.29 -0.72 4.89
CA LEU A 205 -10.65 -1.29 4.98
C LEU A 205 -10.64 -2.80 4.69
N MET A 206 -9.89 -3.23 3.67
CA MET A 206 -9.68 -4.65 3.35
C MET A 206 -8.87 -5.39 4.42
N HIS A 207 -8.14 -4.68 5.27
CA HIS A 207 -7.52 -5.24 6.46
C HIS A 207 -8.56 -5.40 7.58
N THR A 208 -9.29 -4.33 7.91
CA THR A 208 -10.20 -4.29 9.06
C THR A 208 -11.44 -5.16 8.90
N PHE A 209 -12.15 -5.07 7.78
CA PHE A 209 -13.45 -5.75 7.64
C PHE A 209 -13.34 -7.28 7.63
N PRO A 210 -12.32 -7.90 6.98
CA PRO A 210 -12.18 -9.35 7.08
C PRO A 210 -11.87 -9.84 8.50
N PHE A 211 -11.18 -9.08 9.35
CA PHE A 211 -11.07 -9.42 10.78
C PHE A 211 -12.46 -9.47 11.44
N ILE A 212 -13.30 -8.45 11.22
CA ILE A 212 -14.65 -8.39 11.79
C ILE A 212 -15.48 -9.59 11.30
N VAL A 213 -15.54 -9.83 10.00
CA VAL A 213 -16.32 -10.93 9.40
C VAL A 213 -15.84 -12.29 9.91
N TYR A 214 -14.53 -12.51 9.97
CA TYR A 214 -13.94 -13.78 10.41
C TYR A 214 -14.28 -14.08 11.87
N HIS A 215 -14.12 -13.12 12.77
CA HIS A 215 -14.39 -13.32 14.19
C HIS A 215 -15.89 -13.37 14.55
N ILE A 216 -16.74 -12.73 13.75
CA ILE A 216 -18.20 -12.93 13.83
C ILE A 216 -18.55 -14.37 13.41
N ARG A 217 -17.99 -14.85 12.29
CA ARG A 217 -18.24 -16.23 11.80
C ARG A 217 -17.90 -17.29 12.84
N PHE A 218 -16.85 -17.07 13.63
CA PHE A 218 -16.44 -18.00 14.69
C PHE A 218 -16.97 -17.66 16.08
N ASN A 219 -17.91 -16.73 16.20
CA ASN A 219 -18.56 -16.30 17.45
C ASN A 219 -17.57 -15.89 18.57
N ASP A 220 -16.39 -15.37 18.21
CA ASP A 220 -15.36 -14.97 19.17
C ASP A 220 -14.99 -13.49 19.12
N MET A 221 -15.73 -12.67 18.36
CA MET A 221 -15.46 -11.24 18.19
C MET A 221 -15.31 -10.48 19.51
N GLN A 222 -16.21 -10.69 20.48
CA GLN A 222 -16.14 -9.99 21.78
C GLN A 222 -14.92 -10.41 22.59
N HIS A 223 -14.61 -11.71 22.60
CA HIS A 223 -13.42 -12.23 23.27
C HIS A 223 -12.14 -11.71 22.59
N HIS A 224 -12.08 -11.77 21.26
CA HIS A 224 -10.92 -11.34 20.51
C HIS A 224 -10.66 -9.83 20.65
N PHE A 225 -11.72 -9.01 20.69
CA PHE A 225 -11.64 -7.57 20.95
C PHE A 225 -11.13 -7.27 22.37
N SER A 226 -11.72 -7.89 23.39
CA SER A 226 -11.35 -7.64 24.78
C SER A 226 -9.93 -8.12 25.11
N SER A 227 -9.50 -9.25 24.53
CA SER A 227 -8.14 -9.78 24.72
C SER A 227 -7.05 -9.04 23.94
N ASN A 228 -7.39 -8.35 22.84
CA ASN A 228 -6.44 -7.64 21.97
C ASN A 228 -6.75 -6.14 21.88
N LEU A 229 -7.21 -5.57 23.00
CA LEU A 229 -7.81 -4.23 23.04
C LEU A 229 -6.85 -3.15 22.52
N VAL A 230 -5.55 -3.25 22.77
CA VAL A 230 -4.54 -2.30 22.27
C VAL A 230 -4.51 -2.25 20.75
N PHE A 231 -4.49 -3.41 20.08
CA PHE A 231 -4.42 -3.50 18.62
C PHE A 231 -5.71 -3.02 17.97
N TYR A 232 -6.86 -3.41 18.53
CA TYR A 232 -8.16 -2.97 18.04
C TYR A 232 -8.36 -1.48 18.24
N TRP A 233 -8.03 -0.96 19.42
CA TRP A 233 -8.26 0.45 19.74
C TRP A 233 -7.39 1.38 18.90
N THR A 234 -6.09 1.08 18.82
CA THR A 234 -5.16 1.84 17.96
C THR A 234 -5.56 1.75 16.49
N GLY A 235 -5.98 0.57 16.01
CA GLY A 235 -6.48 0.37 14.65
C GLY A 235 -7.75 1.16 14.34
N ILE A 236 -8.73 1.17 15.24
CA ILE A 236 -9.98 1.94 15.08
C ILE A 236 -9.69 3.43 15.03
N VAL A 237 -8.90 3.95 15.97
CA VAL A 237 -8.53 5.37 16.03
C VAL A 237 -7.77 5.77 14.76
N ALA A 238 -6.80 4.96 14.33
CA ALA A 238 -6.06 5.20 13.09
C ALA A 238 -6.98 5.19 11.86
N LEU A 239 -7.93 4.26 11.78
CA LEU A 239 -8.88 4.19 10.66
C LEU A 239 -9.82 5.39 10.61
N ILE A 240 -10.30 5.88 11.77
CA ILE A 240 -11.13 7.08 11.86
C ILE A 240 -10.36 8.30 11.36
N PHE A 241 -9.13 8.51 11.82
CA PHE A 241 -8.30 9.61 11.35
C PHE A 241 -7.95 9.48 9.87
N GLN A 242 -7.63 8.27 9.41
CA GLN A 242 -7.35 8.00 8.00
C GLN A 242 -8.57 8.31 7.13
N ALA A 243 -9.77 7.88 7.54
CA ALA A 243 -11.01 8.17 6.85
C ALA A 243 -11.26 9.68 6.79
N TRP A 244 -11.13 10.38 7.93
CA TRP A 244 -11.28 11.82 8.02
C TRP A 244 -10.32 12.54 7.06
N LEU A 245 -9.02 12.25 7.14
CA LEU A 245 -8.00 12.85 6.27
C LEU A 245 -8.29 12.58 4.79
N THR A 246 -8.76 11.37 4.46
CA THR A 246 -9.06 10.97 3.08
C THR A 246 -10.27 11.72 2.52
N PHE A 247 -11.37 11.79 3.27
CA PHE A 247 -12.59 12.47 2.83
C PHE A 247 -12.46 14.00 2.86
N ALA A 248 -11.89 14.57 3.92
CA ALA A 248 -11.67 16.01 4.02
C ALA A 248 -10.72 16.54 2.93
N SER A 249 -9.78 15.71 2.45
CA SER A 249 -8.88 16.05 1.34
C SER A 249 -9.52 15.93 -0.05
N HIS A 250 -10.78 15.47 -0.15
CA HIS A 250 -11.47 15.37 -1.42
C HIS A 250 -11.81 16.76 -1.97
N SER A 251 -11.67 16.96 -3.28
CA SER A 251 -11.73 18.29 -3.87
C SER A 251 -13.05 19.00 -3.58
N THR A 252 -14.18 18.29 -3.61
CA THR A 252 -15.50 18.90 -3.37
C THR A 252 -15.67 19.45 -1.96
N ILE A 253 -15.16 18.74 -0.94
CA ILE A 253 -15.26 19.17 0.46
C ILE A 253 -14.30 20.32 0.74
N ARG A 254 -13.09 20.28 0.17
CA ARG A 254 -12.10 21.36 0.30
C ARG A 254 -12.60 22.70 -0.25
N TRP A 255 -13.43 22.69 -1.29
CA TRP A 255 -14.04 23.92 -1.84
C TRP A 255 -15.12 24.53 -0.96
N VAL A 256 -15.69 23.78 -0.01
CA VAL A 256 -16.74 24.26 0.92
C VAL A 256 -16.15 24.82 2.21
N ALA A 257 -14.91 24.43 2.55
CA ALA A 257 -14.21 24.83 3.77
C ALA A 257 -13.31 26.08 3.61
N ILE A 258 -13.32 26.73 2.44
CA ILE A 258 -12.62 27.99 2.12
C ILE A 258 -13.66 28.98 1.64
#